data_AF-A0A924L010-F1
#
_entry.id   AF-A0A924L010-F1
#
_cell.length_a   1.000
_cell.length_b   1.000
_cell.length_c   1.000
_cell.angle_alpha   90.00
_cell.angle_beta   90.00
_cell.angle_gamma   90.00
#
_symmetry.space_group_name_H-M   'P 1'
#
loop_
_entity.id
_entity.type
_entity.pdbx_description
1 polymer ?
#
loop_
_entity_poly.entity_id
_entity_poly.type
_entity_poly.pdbx_seq_one_letter_code
_entity_poly.pdbx_strand_id
1 'polypeptide(L)'
;MKKFFLFFVVLVFFFCISLQTLAQERYQATWESLKKYNTPEWFRDAKFGIFIHWGVYSVPAFGSEWYPRQMYQQGTDEFKHQVATYGPQSKFGYKDFIPMFKGEKFNPEQWVTLFKKAGAKYVVPVAEHHDGFAMYKTALSKWNAFEMGPKRDVIGELAAEIRKQGLIFGLSSHRIEHWFFMNGGRKFESDVLDNKYEDFYSPAREESETPSPEFMNDWLLRNAELINNYKPQLFWFDWWIEQPAMDPYRKSFAAAYYNKGLEWNKGVVLNYKNISYPDGTAVLDLERGKLAGIRQLPWQTDDAIGNNSWGFAAGNTFKDAKYVITNLIDIVSKNGNLLLNIGPRPDGTITDEETQTLLGTGKWLEVNGEAIYGTRPWKVFGEGPTESASGSFADQKKSFTAEDIRFTTKGDILYAIALGVPAMNTSIKLLGIKTGNGKIASVDLVGSSEKLSWSQQADVLMIKPIKNYPSENAVVYKINFKK
;
A
#
# COMPACT_ATOMS: atom_id res chain seq x y z
N MET A 1 36.44 0.71 66.15
CA MET A 1 35.92 1.61 65.10
C MET A 1 37.00 1.78 64.04
N LYS A 2 36.72 1.41 62.78
CA LYS A 2 37.62 1.32 61.58
C LYS A 2 37.72 -0.12 61.08
N LYS A 3 36.68 -0.63 60.40
CA LYS A 3 36.76 -1.77 59.46
C LYS A 3 35.45 -2.09 58.70
N PHE A 4 34.47 -1.17 58.68
CA PHE A 4 33.17 -1.42 58.03
C PHE A 4 32.78 -0.42 56.93
N PHE A 5 33.70 0.45 56.50
CA PHE A 5 33.39 1.50 55.51
C PHE A 5 34.02 1.29 54.12
N LEU A 6 34.67 0.14 53.88
CA LEU A 6 35.41 -0.12 52.64
C LEU A 6 34.81 -1.25 51.78
N PHE A 7 33.55 -1.62 52.01
CA PHE A 7 32.87 -2.63 51.18
C PHE A 7 31.62 -2.10 50.46
N PHE A 8 31.16 -0.88 50.77
CA PHE A 8 29.99 -0.29 50.11
C PHE A 8 30.33 0.66 48.95
N VAL A 9 31.59 1.10 48.83
CA VAL A 9 32.02 2.02 47.76
C VAL A 9 32.51 1.27 46.51
N VAL A 10 32.92 0.00 46.64
CA VAL A 10 33.35 -0.83 45.50
C VAL A 10 32.17 -1.51 44.79
N LEU A 11 31.04 -1.71 45.48
CA LEU A 11 29.83 -2.30 44.89
C LEU A 11 28.97 -1.30 44.10
N VAL A 12 29.18 0.01 44.30
CA VAL A 12 28.52 1.06 43.50
C VAL A 12 29.32 1.37 42.22
N PHE A 13 30.64 1.12 42.21
CA PHE A 13 31.47 1.34 41.02
C PHE A 13 31.47 0.18 40.00
N PHE A 14 31.02 -1.02 40.39
CA PHE A 14 30.88 -2.17 39.49
C PHE A 14 29.45 -2.40 38.94
N PHE A 15 28.50 -1.52 39.26
CA PHE A 15 27.17 -1.48 38.63
C PHE A 15 26.99 -0.32 37.64
N CYS A 16 28.10 0.32 37.24
CA CYS A 16 28.17 1.29 36.15
C CYS A 16 28.94 0.73 34.93
N ILE A 17 28.97 -0.59 34.78
CA ILE A 17 29.43 -1.22 33.53
C ILE A 17 28.29 -1.14 32.52
N SER A 18 28.36 -0.08 31.73
CA SER A 18 27.87 -0.01 30.35
C SER A 18 26.45 -0.52 30.09
N LEU A 19 25.45 0.25 30.52
CA LEU A 19 24.38 0.60 29.59
C LEU A 19 24.97 1.59 28.56
N GLN A 20 25.88 1.11 27.72
CA GLN A 20 25.95 1.67 26.38
C GLN A 20 24.62 1.27 25.75
N THR A 21 23.61 2.13 25.88
CA THR A 21 22.60 2.21 24.83
C THR A 21 23.42 2.26 23.55
N LEU A 22 23.42 1.18 22.77
CA LEU A 22 23.90 1.23 21.40
C LEU A 22 23.04 2.31 20.76
N ALA A 23 23.57 3.54 20.70
CA ALA A 23 22.95 4.59 19.94
C ALA A 23 22.86 4.00 18.54
N GLN A 24 21.65 3.69 18.09
CA GLN A 24 21.46 3.03 16.82
C GLN A 24 22.18 3.87 15.78
N GLU A 25 23.16 3.24 15.11
CA GLU A 25 24.03 3.93 14.18
C GLU A 25 23.16 4.64 13.13
N ARG A 26 23.35 5.95 13.00
CA ARG A 26 22.58 6.74 12.04
C ARG A 26 22.86 6.23 10.63
N TYR A 27 21.82 6.20 9.81
CA TYR A 27 21.94 5.86 8.40
C TYR A 27 22.70 6.97 7.67
N GLN A 28 23.66 6.58 6.86
CA GLN A 28 24.36 7.44 5.90
C GLN A 28 23.76 7.25 4.51
N ALA A 29 23.93 8.24 3.64
CA ALA A 29 23.45 8.21 2.25
C ALA A 29 24.35 7.31 1.36
N THR A 30 24.57 6.07 1.77
CA THR A 30 25.34 5.04 1.06
C THR A 30 24.57 3.73 1.06
N TRP A 31 24.72 2.90 0.02
CA TRP A 31 24.00 1.64 -0.06
C TRP A 31 24.42 0.67 1.06
N GLU A 32 25.69 0.70 1.45
CA GLU A 32 26.26 -0.07 2.54
C GLU A 32 25.57 0.26 3.88
N SER A 33 25.32 1.55 4.14
CA SER A 33 24.60 1.95 5.35
C SER A 33 23.12 1.62 5.26
N LEU A 34 22.48 1.85 4.12
CA LEU A 34 21.04 1.62 3.93
C LEU A 34 20.67 0.14 3.95
N LYS A 35 21.59 -0.76 3.61
CA LYS A 35 21.41 -2.22 3.70
C LYS A 35 21.21 -2.72 5.13
N LYS A 36 21.53 -1.91 6.15
CA LYS A 36 21.25 -2.21 7.57
C LYS A 36 19.76 -2.05 7.93
N TYR A 37 18.93 -1.51 7.02
CA TYR A 37 17.49 -1.35 7.21
C TYR A 37 16.80 -2.71 7.41
N ASN A 38 15.79 -2.72 8.28
CA ASN A 38 14.92 -3.87 8.48
C ASN A 38 13.47 -3.41 8.43
N THR A 39 12.64 -4.14 7.68
CA THR A 39 11.20 -3.88 7.65
C THR A 39 10.60 -4.09 9.04
N PRO A 40 9.87 -3.10 9.58
CA PRO A 40 9.36 -3.19 10.94
C PRO A 40 8.25 -4.24 11.08
N GLU A 41 8.20 -4.90 12.25
CA GLU A 41 7.24 -5.98 12.51
C GLU A 41 5.78 -5.53 12.38
N TRP A 42 5.46 -4.28 12.74
CA TRP A 42 4.09 -3.76 12.56
C TRP A 42 3.62 -3.87 11.10
N PHE A 43 4.52 -3.65 10.13
CA PHE A 43 4.18 -3.71 8.72
C PHE A 43 3.97 -5.16 8.30
N ARG A 44 4.85 -6.05 8.75
CA ARG A 44 4.74 -7.49 8.51
C ARG A 44 3.48 -8.07 9.15
N ASP A 45 2.98 -7.48 10.23
CA ASP A 45 1.77 -7.93 10.93
C ASP A 45 0.49 -7.32 10.35
N ALA A 46 0.59 -6.15 9.72
CA ALA A 46 -0.53 -5.35 9.22
C ALA A 46 -1.31 -6.03 8.09
N LYS A 47 -0.62 -6.61 7.09
CA LYS A 47 -1.13 -7.32 5.90
C LYS A 47 -2.00 -6.53 4.93
N PHE A 48 -2.88 -5.66 5.42
CA PHE A 48 -3.90 -4.98 4.63
C PHE A 48 -3.93 -3.48 4.96
N GLY A 49 -3.82 -2.65 3.92
CA GLY A 49 -3.90 -1.20 3.99
C GLY A 49 -4.75 -0.61 2.87
N ILE A 50 -5.06 0.68 2.98
CA ILE A 50 -5.83 1.43 1.98
C ILE A 50 -4.95 2.46 1.29
N PHE A 51 -4.99 2.49 -0.04
CA PHE A 51 -4.42 3.54 -0.89
C PHE A 51 -5.54 4.48 -1.35
N ILE A 52 -5.24 5.75 -1.61
CA ILE A 52 -6.27 6.72 -2.01
C ILE A 52 -5.75 7.63 -3.11
N HIS A 53 -6.21 7.41 -4.34
CA HIS A 53 -6.00 8.33 -5.47
C HIS A 53 -7.16 9.31 -5.58
N TRP A 54 -7.01 10.45 -4.90
CA TRP A 54 -7.99 11.53 -4.92
C TRP A 54 -7.28 12.87 -5.16
N GLY A 55 -7.74 13.63 -6.14
CA GLY A 55 -7.15 14.91 -6.50
C GLY A 55 -7.94 15.60 -7.60
N VAL A 56 -7.35 16.64 -8.20
CA VAL A 56 -8.00 17.46 -9.23
C VAL A 56 -8.37 16.61 -10.46
N TYR A 57 -7.60 15.57 -10.76
CA TYR A 57 -7.89 14.58 -11.81
C TYR A 57 -9.20 13.81 -11.61
N SER A 58 -9.80 13.82 -10.40
CA SER A 58 -11.12 13.24 -10.15
C SER A 58 -12.28 14.10 -10.70
N VAL A 59 -12.07 15.39 -10.94
CA VAL A 59 -13.09 16.34 -11.44
C VAL A 59 -13.61 15.98 -12.84
N PRO A 60 -12.76 15.78 -13.87
CA PRO A 60 -13.24 15.45 -15.20
C PRO A 60 -13.96 14.10 -15.26
N ALA A 61 -13.71 13.21 -14.29
CA ALA A 61 -14.33 11.89 -14.17
C ALA A 61 -14.24 11.07 -15.48
N PHE A 62 -13.12 11.15 -16.19
CA PHE A 62 -12.94 10.53 -17.50
C PHE A 62 -11.53 9.95 -17.63
N GLY A 63 -11.40 8.79 -18.29
CA GLY A 63 -10.11 8.10 -18.46
C GLY A 63 -9.61 7.53 -17.14
N SER A 64 -8.59 8.17 -16.57
CA SER A 64 -8.02 7.81 -15.26
C SER A 64 -7.42 9.02 -14.54
N GLU A 65 -6.72 8.78 -13.42
CA GLU A 65 -5.84 9.78 -12.79
C GLU A 65 -4.74 10.35 -13.71
N TRP A 66 -4.53 9.74 -14.89
CA TRP A 66 -3.67 10.24 -15.97
C TRP A 66 -4.38 11.20 -16.95
N TYR A 67 -5.67 11.51 -16.75
CA TYR A 67 -6.37 12.54 -17.51
C TYR A 67 -5.57 13.84 -17.70
N PRO A 68 -4.88 14.39 -16.67
CA PRO A 68 -4.13 15.65 -16.81
C PRO A 68 -3.00 15.57 -17.84
N ARG A 69 -2.45 14.38 -18.09
CA ARG A 69 -1.47 14.14 -19.16
C ARG A 69 -2.17 13.88 -20.48
N GLN A 70 -3.13 12.96 -20.49
CA GLN A 70 -3.73 12.46 -21.74
C GLN A 70 -4.59 13.52 -22.42
N MET A 71 -5.17 14.45 -21.67
CA MET A 71 -5.90 15.60 -22.24
C MET A 71 -5.02 16.52 -23.11
N TYR A 72 -3.69 16.42 -23.04
CA TYR A 72 -2.76 17.15 -23.90
C TYR A 72 -2.08 16.28 -24.96
N GLN A 73 -2.48 15.02 -25.13
CA GLN A 73 -1.95 14.14 -26.18
C GLN A 73 -2.96 14.08 -27.33
N GLN A 74 -2.67 14.78 -28.43
CA GLN A 74 -3.60 14.82 -29.58
C GLN A 74 -3.93 13.41 -30.09
N GLY A 75 -5.22 13.10 -30.20
CA GLY A 75 -5.72 11.82 -30.71
C GLY A 75 -6.19 10.83 -29.63
N THR A 76 -5.83 11.04 -28.36
CA THR A 76 -6.39 10.27 -27.24
C THR A 76 -7.88 10.57 -27.04
N ASP A 77 -8.56 9.68 -26.33
CA ASP A 77 -9.98 9.88 -26.03
C ASP A 77 -10.17 10.99 -24.99
N GLU A 78 -9.22 11.18 -24.08
CA GLU A 78 -9.19 12.28 -23.12
C GLU A 78 -9.04 13.64 -23.81
N PHE A 79 -8.19 13.75 -24.84
CA PHE A 79 -8.07 14.97 -25.63
C PHE A 79 -9.39 15.29 -26.36
N LYS A 80 -10.00 14.27 -27.00
CA LYS A 80 -11.28 14.45 -27.70
C LYS A 80 -12.39 14.85 -26.72
N HIS A 81 -12.46 14.19 -25.57
CA HIS A 81 -13.39 14.51 -24.50
C HIS A 81 -13.18 15.94 -23.99
N GLN A 82 -11.94 16.35 -23.74
CA GLN A 82 -11.60 17.71 -23.30
C GLN A 82 -12.17 18.76 -24.26
N VAL A 83 -11.86 18.62 -25.55
CA VAL A 83 -12.31 19.55 -26.59
C VAL A 83 -13.83 19.56 -26.72
N ALA A 84 -14.47 18.39 -26.66
CA ALA A 84 -15.92 18.27 -26.82
C ALA A 84 -16.72 18.79 -25.60
N THR A 85 -16.19 18.65 -24.39
CA THR A 85 -16.91 18.95 -23.14
C THR A 85 -16.55 20.32 -22.55
N TYR A 86 -15.28 20.71 -22.58
CA TYR A 86 -14.78 21.93 -21.93
C TYR A 86 -14.23 22.96 -22.93
N GLY A 87 -13.89 22.52 -24.15
CA GLY A 87 -13.29 23.34 -25.19
C GLY A 87 -11.77 23.14 -25.32
N PRO A 88 -11.11 23.89 -26.22
CA PRO A 88 -9.67 23.74 -26.45
C PRO A 88 -8.86 24.12 -25.22
N GLN A 89 -7.70 23.48 -25.05
CA GLN A 89 -6.81 23.60 -23.89
C GLN A 89 -6.23 25.01 -23.71
N SER A 90 -6.19 25.83 -24.77
CA SER A 90 -5.83 27.25 -24.67
C SER A 90 -6.92 28.13 -24.04
N LYS A 91 -8.15 27.62 -23.91
CA LYS A 91 -9.29 28.29 -23.26
C LYS A 91 -9.68 27.64 -21.95
N PHE A 92 -9.65 26.32 -21.90
CA PHE A 92 -9.88 25.52 -20.70
C PHE A 92 -8.83 24.42 -20.64
N GLY A 93 -7.82 24.61 -19.81
CA GLY A 93 -6.78 23.62 -19.56
C GLY A 93 -6.85 23.08 -18.12
N TYR A 94 -5.87 22.27 -17.74
CA TYR A 94 -5.97 21.46 -16.53
C TYR A 94 -6.13 22.28 -15.24
N LYS A 95 -5.43 23.41 -15.13
CA LYS A 95 -5.56 24.37 -14.02
C LYS A 95 -7.00 24.82 -13.76
N ASP A 96 -7.86 24.82 -14.80
CA ASP A 96 -9.23 25.31 -14.70
C ASP A 96 -10.16 24.31 -13.99
N PHE A 97 -9.71 23.06 -13.80
CA PHE A 97 -10.37 22.09 -12.92
C PHE A 97 -10.09 22.33 -11.43
N ILE A 98 -9.02 23.05 -11.06
CA ILE A 98 -8.64 23.25 -9.66
C ILE A 98 -9.75 23.97 -8.86
N PRO A 99 -10.37 25.06 -9.35
CA PRO A 99 -11.49 25.70 -8.63
C PRO A 99 -12.75 24.83 -8.54
N MET A 100 -12.87 23.80 -9.39
CA MET A 100 -13.99 22.86 -9.39
C MET A 100 -13.79 21.73 -8.38
N PHE A 101 -12.54 21.41 -8.02
CA PHE A 101 -12.20 20.42 -7.00
C PHE A 101 -12.42 20.98 -5.58
N LYS A 102 -13.66 20.94 -5.09
CA LYS A 102 -14.02 21.57 -3.79
C LYS A 102 -14.01 20.61 -2.60
N GLY A 103 -14.13 19.30 -2.80
CA GLY A 103 -14.21 18.35 -1.69
C GLY A 103 -15.32 18.67 -0.68
N GLU A 104 -16.46 19.19 -1.13
CA GLU A 104 -17.52 19.76 -0.27
C GLU A 104 -18.17 18.76 0.70
N LYS A 105 -18.02 17.46 0.44
CA LYS A 105 -18.46 16.35 1.30
C LYS A 105 -17.28 15.54 1.85
N PHE A 106 -16.04 15.99 1.66
CA PHE A 106 -14.87 15.32 2.21
C PHE A 106 -14.91 15.32 3.74
N ASN A 107 -14.94 14.12 4.31
CA ASN A 107 -14.98 13.91 5.75
C ASN A 107 -13.95 12.83 6.14
N PRO A 108 -12.81 13.22 6.75
CA PRO A 108 -11.77 12.26 7.12
C PRO A 108 -12.25 11.23 8.15
N GLU A 109 -13.14 11.59 9.07
CA GLU A 109 -13.67 10.67 10.09
C GLU A 109 -14.51 9.56 9.45
N GLN A 110 -15.36 9.90 8.49
CA GLN A 110 -16.17 8.92 7.75
C GLN A 110 -15.29 7.97 6.93
N TRP A 111 -14.29 8.51 6.22
CA TRP A 111 -13.33 7.72 5.45
C TRP A 111 -12.56 6.73 6.34
N VAL A 112 -11.92 7.23 7.39
CA VAL A 112 -11.10 6.41 8.29
C VAL A 112 -11.94 5.37 9.03
N THR A 113 -13.18 5.71 9.40
CA THR A 113 -14.13 4.76 9.98
C THR A 113 -14.44 3.61 9.01
N LEU A 114 -14.67 3.92 7.74
CA LEU A 114 -14.88 2.91 6.70
C LEU A 114 -13.65 2.01 6.53
N PHE A 115 -12.45 2.60 6.45
CA PHE A 115 -11.21 1.83 6.30
C PHE A 115 -10.94 0.91 7.48
N LYS A 116 -11.21 1.37 8.70
CA LYS A 116 -11.12 0.56 9.91
C LYS A 116 -12.12 -0.60 9.89
N LYS A 117 -13.37 -0.35 9.47
CA LYS A 117 -14.38 -1.40 9.28
C LYS A 117 -13.99 -2.40 8.21
N ALA A 118 -13.29 -1.96 7.16
CA ALA A 118 -12.74 -2.83 6.13
C ALA A 118 -11.60 -3.73 6.63
N GLY A 119 -11.09 -3.51 7.84
CA GLY A 119 -9.99 -4.27 8.44
C GLY A 119 -8.60 -3.70 8.14
N ALA A 120 -8.49 -2.52 7.53
CA ALA A 120 -7.19 -1.91 7.25
C ALA A 120 -6.40 -1.64 8.53
N LYS A 121 -5.08 -1.76 8.46
CA LYS A 121 -4.16 -1.42 9.57
C LYS A 121 -3.31 -0.18 9.28
N TYR A 122 -3.20 0.20 8.01
CA TYR A 122 -2.52 1.41 7.58
C TYR A 122 -3.25 2.04 6.40
N VAL A 123 -3.08 3.35 6.23
CA VAL A 123 -3.72 4.14 5.18
C VAL A 123 -2.68 5.07 4.58
N VAL A 124 -2.66 5.15 3.25
CA VAL A 124 -1.70 5.89 2.44
C VAL A 124 -2.53 6.77 1.50
N PRO A 125 -2.75 8.06 1.76
CA PRO A 125 -3.26 8.96 0.73
C PRO A 125 -2.13 9.41 -0.21
N VAL A 126 -2.49 9.68 -1.46
CA VAL A 126 -1.58 10.37 -2.40
C VAL A 126 -1.44 11.83 -1.98
N ALA A 127 -0.25 12.21 -1.51
CA ALA A 127 0.02 13.58 -1.10
C ALA A 127 0.27 14.49 -2.30
N GLU A 128 0.91 13.97 -3.34
CA GLU A 128 1.12 14.67 -4.61
C GLU A 128 1.24 13.62 -5.71
N HIS A 129 0.36 13.71 -6.72
CA HIS A 129 0.41 12.84 -7.88
C HIS A 129 1.33 13.48 -8.97
N HIS A 130 1.35 12.92 -10.17
CA HIS A 130 2.17 13.44 -11.27
C HIS A 130 1.71 14.80 -11.82
N ASP A 131 0.49 15.24 -11.47
CA ASP A 131 -0.14 16.46 -11.96
C ASP A 131 0.43 17.75 -11.33
N GLY A 132 1.24 17.61 -10.28
CA GLY A 132 1.91 18.73 -9.60
C GLY A 132 1.04 19.51 -8.63
N PHE A 133 -0.18 19.02 -8.34
CA PHE A 133 -1.06 19.62 -7.35
C PHE A 133 -0.87 18.93 -5.99
N ALA A 134 -0.39 19.68 -5.00
CA ALA A 134 -0.15 19.15 -3.66
C ALA A 134 -1.46 19.08 -2.85
N MET A 135 -1.79 17.91 -2.32
CA MET A 135 -2.97 17.69 -1.45
C MET A 135 -2.72 18.11 0.01
N TYR A 136 -1.63 18.83 0.27
CA TYR A 136 -1.15 19.21 1.60
C TYR A 136 -0.75 20.68 1.64
N LYS A 137 -0.65 21.24 2.84
CA LYS A 137 -0.15 22.60 3.02
C LYS A 137 1.36 22.63 2.78
N THR A 138 1.79 23.32 1.72
CA THR A 138 3.19 23.50 1.35
C THR A 138 3.53 24.97 1.10
N ALA A 139 4.73 25.39 1.49
CA ALA A 139 5.27 26.69 1.12
C ALA A 139 6.01 26.69 -0.23
N LEU A 140 6.24 25.51 -0.82
CA LEU A 140 7.03 25.33 -2.05
C LEU A 140 6.21 25.59 -3.32
N SER A 141 4.88 25.59 -3.23
CA SER A 141 3.99 25.88 -4.36
C SER A 141 2.67 26.48 -3.86
N LYS A 142 2.15 27.47 -4.59
CA LYS A 142 0.78 27.97 -4.39
C LYS A 142 -0.29 26.99 -4.87
N TRP A 143 0.08 26.05 -5.74
CA TRP A 143 -0.80 25.04 -6.34
C TRP A 143 -1.00 23.88 -5.38
N ASN A 144 -1.79 24.11 -4.34
CA ASN A 144 -2.06 23.12 -3.31
C ASN A 144 -3.50 23.22 -2.78
N ALA A 145 -3.98 22.14 -2.17
CA ALA A 145 -5.34 22.02 -1.64
C ALA A 145 -5.61 22.94 -0.44
N PHE A 146 -4.59 23.46 0.23
CA PHE A 146 -4.75 24.40 1.34
C PHE A 146 -5.07 25.81 0.86
N GLU A 147 -4.43 26.26 -0.23
CA GLU A 147 -4.64 27.59 -0.83
C GLU A 147 -5.80 27.58 -1.86
N MET A 148 -6.00 26.46 -2.55
CA MET A 148 -6.92 26.33 -3.69
C MET A 148 -7.88 25.15 -3.51
N GLY A 149 -8.90 25.07 -4.39
CA GLY A 149 -9.84 23.96 -4.41
C GLY A 149 -10.57 23.78 -3.06
N PRO A 150 -10.30 22.71 -2.28
CA PRO A 150 -10.97 22.47 -1.00
C PRO A 150 -10.62 23.48 0.10
N LYS A 151 -9.52 24.22 -0.04
CA LYS A 151 -8.96 25.13 1.00
C LYS A 151 -8.74 24.44 2.35
N ARG A 152 -8.20 23.23 2.29
CA ARG A 152 -7.98 22.31 3.42
C ARG A 152 -6.63 21.63 3.29
N ASP A 153 -5.98 21.41 4.44
CA ASP A 153 -4.80 20.55 4.49
C ASP A 153 -5.25 19.08 4.52
N VAL A 154 -5.60 18.52 3.36
CA VAL A 154 -6.23 17.20 3.25
C VAL A 154 -5.34 16.11 3.87
N ILE A 155 -4.04 16.14 3.59
CA ILE A 155 -3.08 15.19 4.18
C ILE A 155 -2.97 15.39 5.69
N GLY A 156 -2.91 16.62 6.19
CA GLY A 156 -2.89 16.90 7.62
C GLY A 156 -4.13 16.38 8.36
N GLU A 157 -5.32 16.62 7.80
CA GLU A 157 -6.58 16.17 8.37
C GLU A 157 -6.72 14.63 8.36
N LEU A 158 -6.34 13.97 7.26
CA LEU A 158 -6.30 12.51 7.21
C LEU A 158 -5.27 11.95 8.19
N ALA A 159 -4.06 12.51 8.25
CA ALA A 159 -3.01 12.05 9.14
C ALA A 159 -3.40 12.15 10.61
N ALA A 160 -4.14 13.18 11.00
CA ALA A 160 -4.68 13.33 12.34
C ALA A 160 -5.75 12.27 12.64
N GLU A 161 -6.73 12.10 11.75
CA GLU A 161 -7.85 11.19 11.96
C GLU A 161 -7.45 9.71 11.91
N ILE A 162 -6.57 9.33 10.98
CA ILE A 162 -6.00 7.97 10.87
C ILE A 162 -5.36 7.57 12.20
N ARG A 163 -4.54 8.45 12.79
CA ARG A 163 -3.91 8.21 14.09
C ARG A 163 -4.92 8.18 15.22
N LYS A 164 -5.87 9.11 15.24
CA LYS A 164 -6.94 9.18 16.25
C LYS A 164 -7.71 7.86 16.34
N GLN A 165 -7.96 7.21 15.19
CA GLN A 165 -8.67 5.93 15.15
C GLN A 165 -7.78 4.68 15.35
N GLY A 166 -6.47 4.87 15.58
CA GLY A 166 -5.51 3.81 15.86
C GLY A 166 -4.95 3.09 14.64
N LEU A 167 -5.11 3.67 13.44
CA LEU A 167 -4.49 3.17 12.21
C LEU A 167 -3.11 3.82 12.01
N ILE A 168 -2.28 3.16 11.19
CA ILE A 168 -0.95 3.68 10.86
C ILE A 168 -1.05 4.58 9.63
N PHE A 169 -0.57 5.82 9.79
CA PHE A 169 -0.52 6.78 8.69
C PHE A 169 0.75 6.60 7.85
N GLY A 170 0.56 6.40 6.55
CA GLY A 170 1.57 6.60 5.52
C GLY A 170 1.13 7.67 4.53
N LEU A 171 1.92 7.92 3.49
CA LEU A 171 1.53 8.75 2.35
C LEU A 171 2.38 8.37 1.12
N SER A 172 1.95 8.79 -0.07
CA SER A 172 2.76 8.64 -1.29
C SER A 172 3.11 9.98 -1.94
N SER A 173 4.22 9.97 -2.68
CA SER A 173 4.59 11.03 -3.63
C SER A 173 4.92 10.43 -4.98
N HIS A 174 4.31 10.98 -6.02
CA HIS A 174 4.50 10.60 -7.43
C HIS A 174 5.06 11.78 -8.22
N ARG A 175 5.78 12.68 -7.51
CA ARG A 175 6.24 13.97 -8.03
C ARG A 175 7.25 13.84 -9.16
N ILE A 176 8.01 12.74 -9.23
CA ILE A 176 9.15 12.67 -10.13
C ILE A 176 8.71 12.70 -11.60
N GLU A 177 7.61 12.03 -11.96
CA GLU A 177 7.09 12.01 -13.33
C GLU A 177 6.54 13.36 -13.80
N HIS A 178 6.27 14.28 -12.86
CA HIS A 178 5.88 15.65 -13.22
C HIS A 178 6.90 16.32 -14.15
N TRP A 179 8.16 15.86 -14.14
CA TRP A 179 9.18 16.26 -15.10
C TRP A 179 8.66 16.30 -16.54
N PHE A 180 8.00 15.22 -16.97
CA PHE A 180 7.53 15.06 -18.35
C PHE A 180 6.01 15.00 -18.48
N PHE A 181 5.28 14.96 -17.35
CA PHE A 181 3.85 14.64 -17.35
C PHE A 181 3.03 15.57 -18.25
N MET A 182 3.38 16.86 -18.25
CA MET A 182 2.69 17.93 -18.99
C MET A 182 3.28 18.23 -20.39
N ASN A 183 4.27 17.46 -20.86
CA ASN A 183 5.02 17.77 -22.10
C ASN A 183 4.16 17.84 -23.37
N GLY A 184 3.06 17.08 -23.44
CA GLY A 184 2.13 17.12 -24.57
C GLY A 184 1.57 18.52 -24.83
N GLY A 185 1.33 19.29 -23.76
CA GLY A 185 0.79 20.65 -23.86
C GLY A 185 1.74 21.64 -24.53
N ARG A 186 3.02 21.30 -24.68
CA ARG A 186 4.00 22.14 -25.38
C ARG A 186 3.95 22.00 -26.90
N LYS A 187 3.21 21.03 -27.43
CA LYS A 187 3.23 20.66 -28.86
C LYS A 187 2.20 21.41 -29.71
N PHE A 188 1.29 22.16 -29.08
CA PHE A 188 0.23 22.92 -29.72
C PHE A 188 -0.19 24.11 -28.82
N GLU A 189 -1.07 24.98 -29.32
CA GLU A 189 -1.58 26.11 -28.52
C GLU A 189 -2.38 25.58 -27.30
N SER A 190 -1.80 25.70 -26.12
CA SER A 190 -2.40 25.29 -24.85
C SER A 190 -1.94 26.18 -23.70
N ASP A 191 -2.60 26.06 -22.55
CA ASP A 191 -2.23 26.81 -21.34
C ASP A 191 -0.89 26.40 -20.70
N VAL A 192 -0.34 25.25 -21.08
CA VAL A 192 1.03 24.84 -20.70
C VAL A 192 2.09 25.80 -21.27
N LEU A 193 1.79 26.50 -22.37
CA LEU A 193 2.66 27.51 -22.97
C LEU A 193 2.48 28.93 -22.38
N ASP A 194 1.48 29.14 -21.50
CA ASP A 194 1.26 30.45 -20.88
C ASP A 194 2.16 30.62 -19.65
N ASN A 195 3.14 31.52 -19.75
CA ASN A 195 4.12 31.82 -18.69
C ASN A 195 3.48 32.18 -17.33
N LYS A 196 2.20 32.58 -17.29
CA LYS A 196 1.49 32.84 -16.03
C LYS A 196 1.31 31.58 -15.16
N TYR A 197 1.32 30.40 -15.78
CA TYR A 197 1.11 29.10 -15.14
C TYR A 197 2.36 28.22 -15.22
N GLU A 198 3.52 28.80 -15.56
CA GLU A 198 4.78 28.08 -15.62
C GLU A 198 5.10 27.38 -14.30
N ASP A 199 4.82 28.01 -13.16
CA ASP A 199 5.05 27.44 -11.84
C ASP A 199 4.14 26.23 -11.48
N PHE A 200 3.11 25.94 -12.29
CA PHE A 200 2.30 24.73 -12.18
C PHE A 200 2.74 23.64 -13.14
N TYR A 201 2.99 24.00 -14.41
CA TYR A 201 3.20 23.04 -15.49
C TYR A 201 4.67 22.69 -15.73
N SER A 202 5.59 23.54 -15.26
CA SER A 202 7.03 23.33 -15.42
C SER A 202 7.48 22.08 -14.63
N PRO A 203 8.35 21.24 -15.23
CA PRO A 203 9.19 21.56 -16.37
C PRO A 203 8.68 21.08 -17.74
N ALA A 204 7.68 20.19 -17.78
CA ALA A 204 7.05 19.69 -19.01
C ALA A 204 8.07 19.28 -20.09
N ARG A 205 9.14 18.59 -19.69
CA ARG A 205 10.27 18.15 -20.52
C ARG A 205 9.98 16.82 -21.21
N GLU A 206 10.83 16.40 -22.14
CA GLU A 206 10.68 15.05 -22.69
C GLU A 206 11.09 13.99 -21.65
N GLU A 207 10.38 12.86 -21.65
CA GLU A 207 10.60 11.73 -20.73
C GLU A 207 11.99 11.12 -20.88
N SER A 208 12.61 11.25 -22.06
CA SER A 208 13.97 10.80 -22.35
C SER A 208 15.06 11.74 -21.83
N GLU A 209 14.72 12.96 -21.40
CA GLU A 209 15.68 13.90 -20.83
C GLU A 209 16.02 13.52 -19.39
N THR A 210 17.29 13.74 -19.01
CA THR A 210 17.70 13.62 -17.62
C THR A 210 17.11 14.77 -16.80
N PRO A 211 16.43 14.50 -15.66
CA PRO A 211 15.97 15.54 -14.75
C PRO A 211 17.07 16.52 -14.35
N SER A 212 16.75 17.81 -14.30
CA SER A 212 17.73 18.81 -13.89
C SER A 212 17.99 18.75 -12.38
N PRO A 213 19.18 19.17 -11.91
CA PRO A 213 19.47 19.25 -10.48
C PRO A 213 18.45 20.08 -9.70
N GLU A 214 17.93 21.16 -10.28
CA GLU A 214 16.91 22.01 -9.65
C GLU A 214 15.62 21.23 -9.41
N PHE A 215 15.14 20.47 -10.39
CA PHE A 215 13.94 19.63 -10.24
C PHE A 215 14.15 18.49 -9.25
N MET A 216 15.31 17.83 -9.27
CA MET A 216 15.63 16.77 -8.31
C MET A 216 15.77 17.30 -6.88
N ASN A 217 16.27 18.53 -6.71
CA ASN A 217 16.28 19.22 -5.41
C ASN A 217 14.86 19.61 -4.96
N ASP A 218 14.01 20.13 -5.84
CA ASP A 218 12.58 20.37 -5.54
C ASP A 218 11.89 19.09 -5.08
N TRP A 219 12.08 17.98 -5.80
CA TRP A 219 11.59 16.67 -5.40
C TRP A 219 12.04 16.30 -3.99
N LEU A 220 13.34 16.44 -3.67
CA LEU A 220 13.85 16.08 -2.35
C LEU A 220 13.28 16.99 -1.25
N LEU A 221 13.14 18.29 -1.51
CA LEU A 221 12.62 19.27 -0.56
C LEU A 221 11.14 19.03 -0.24
N ARG A 222 10.30 18.77 -1.24
CA ARG A 222 8.87 18.42 -1.05
C ARG A 222 8.71 17.18 -0.20
N ASN A 223 9.47 16.13 -0.52
CA ASN A 223 9.44 14.88 0.23
C ASN A 223 9.98 15.05 1.67
N ALA A 224 10.96 15.92 1.89
CA ALA A 224 11.43 16.27 3.23
C ALA A 224 10.38 17.08 4.02
N GLU A 225 9.65 18.00 3.39
CA GLU A 225 8.54 18.73 4.00
C GLU A 225 7.44 17.77 4.46
N LEU A 226 7.07 16.80 3.62
CA LEU A 226 6.08 15.77 3.95
C LEU A 226 6.49 14.94 5.20
N ILE A 227 7.76 14.54 5.28
CA ILE A 227 8.30 13.83 6.44
C ILE A 227 8.19 14.69 7.71
N ASN A 228 8.62 15.94 7.63
CA ASN A 228 8.72 16.82 8.79
C ASN A 228 7.35 17.26 9.31
N ASN A 229 6.44 17.61 8.41
CA ASN A 229 5.12 18.13 8.75
C ASN A 229 4.18 17.01 9.19
N TYR A 230 4.20 15.87 8.49
CA TYR A 230 3.17 14.84 8.66
C TYR A 230 3.66 13.56 9.31
N LYS A 231 4.97 13.33 9.47
CA LYS A 231 5.57 12.18 10.17
C LYS A 231 5.00 10.80 9.75
N PRO A 232 4.94 10.48 8.45
CA PRO A 232 4.41 9.20 7.99
C PRO A 232 5.27 8.04 8.51
N GLN A 233 4.63 6.93 8.87
CA GLN A 233 5.31 5.66 9.16
C GLN A 233 5.51 4.80 7.91
N LEU A 234 4.87 5.16 6.79
CA LEU A 234 5.08 4.56 5.48
C LEU A 234 5.18 5.67 4.45
N PHE A 235 6.24 5.67 3.65
CA PHE A 235 6.42 6.58 2.52
C PHE A 235 6.49 5.74 1.26
N TRP A 236 5.61 6.02 0.31
CA TRP A 236 5.51 5.26 -0.94
C TRP A 236 5.93 6.13 -2.11
N PHE A 237 6.78 5.59 -2.97
CA PHE A 237 7.16 6.23 -4.22
C PHE A 237 6.67 5.42 -5.41
N ASP A 238 6.21 6.15 -6.41
CA ASP A 238 5.92 5.58 -7.72
C ASP A 238 7.21 5.22 -8.47
N TRP A 239 7.07 4.76 -9.72
CA TRP A 239 8.19 4.50 -10.60
C TRP A 239 8.85 5.80 -11.08
N TRP A 240 9.78 5.67 -12.01
CA TRP A 240 10.64 6.72 -12.55
C TRP A 240 11.68 7.32 -11.59
N ILE A 241 11.61 7.11 -10.27
CA ILE A 241 12.74 7.47 -9.38
C ILE A 241 13.99 6.60 -9.62
N GLU A 242 13.88 5.50 -10.37
CA GLU A 242 15.01 4.65 -10.80
C GLU A 242 15.99 5.34 -11.75
N GLN A 243 15.69 6.54 -12.25
CA GLN A 243 16.62 7.28 -13.11
C GLN A 243 18.03 7.31 -12.49
N PRO A 244 19.11 7.08 -13.28
CA PRO A 244 20.47 7.09 -12.75
C PRO A 244 20.82 8.38 -12.00
N ALA A 245 20.36 9.53 -12.50
CA ALA A 245 20.58 10.84 -11.87
C ALA A 245 19.95 10.98 -10.48
N MET A 246 18.93 10.17 -10.16
CA MET A 246 18.23 10.17 -8.87
C MET A 246 18.96 9.36 -7.79
N ASP A 247 19.98 8.58 -8.12
CA ASP A 247 20.72 7.75 -7.14
C ASP A 247 21.18 8.52 -5.87
N PRO A 248 21.87 9.69 -5.97
CA PRO A 248 22.25 10.45 -4.79
C PRO A 248 21.05 11.00 -3.99
N TYR A 249 19.95 11.35 -4.67
CA TYR A 249 18.75 11.89 -4.05
C TYR A 249 17.94 10.81 -3.32
N ARG A 250 17.80 9.62 -3.92
CA ARG A 250 17.19 8.44 -3.29
C ARG A 250 17.93 8.03 -2.03
N LYS A 251 19.27 7.95 -2.09
CA LYS A 251 20.10 7.64 -0.91
C LYS A 251 19.93 8.68 0.20
N SER A 252 19.94 9.96 -0.17
CA SER A 252 19.80 11.07 0.78
C SER A 252 18.42 11.05 1.45
N PHE A 253 17.36 10.86 0.66
CA PHE A 253 16.01 10.72 1.18
C PHE A 253 15.88 9.53 2.14
N ALA A 254 16.30 8.33 1.71
CA ALA A 254 16.18 7.12 2.53
C ALA A 254 16.95 7.25 3.85
N ALA A 255 18.19 7.77 3.81
CA ALA A 255 18.98 8.00 5.02
C ALA A 255 18.29 8.98 5.97
N ALA A 256 17.78 10.11 5.45
CA ALA A 256 17.06 11.09 6.25
C ALA A 256 15.79 10.50 6.86
N TYR A 257 14.99 9.78 6.07
CA TYR A 257 13.73 9.18 6.51
C TYR A 257 13.93 8.08 7.56
N TYR A 258 14.91 7.20 7.37
CA TYR A 258 15.23 6.16 8.36
C TYR A 258 15.74 6.78 9.66
N ASN A 259 16.59 7.81 9.59
CA ASN A 259 17.01 8.55 10.78
C ASN A 259 15.85 9.26 11.48
N LYS A 260 14.82 9.72 10.75
CA LYS A 260 13.58 10.22 11.34
C LYS A 260 12.78 9.13 12.04
N GLY A 261 12.72 7.93 11.47
CA GLY A 261 12.18 6.76 12.16
C GLY A 261 12.87 6.48 13.50
N LEU A 262 14.20 6.55 13.54
CA LEU A 262 14.98 6.44 14.78
C LEU A 262 14.63 7.54 15.78
N GLU A 263 14.56 8.78 15.32
CA GLU A 263 14.25 9.95 16.14
C GLU A 263 12.83 9.91 16.71
N TRP A 264 11.87 9.35 15.96
CA TRP A 264 10.49 9.14 16.41
C TRP A 264 10.31 7.88 17.25
N ASN A 265 11.36 7.07 17.40
CA ASN A 265 11.29 5.72 17.97
C ASN A 265 10.16 4.88 17.32
N LYS A 266 10.09 4.94 15.99
CA LYS A 266 9.09 4.26 15.17
C LYS A 266 9.74 3.58 13.99
N GLY A 267 9.42 2.30 13.80
CA GLY A 267 9.74 1.61 12.56
C GLY A 267 9.04 2.29 11.38
N VAL A 268 9.81 2.68 10.38
CA VAL A 268 9.30 3.31 9.15
C VAL A 268 9.42 2.35 7.96
N VAL A 269 8.56 2.50 6.97
CA VAL A 269 8.55 1.73 5.72
C VAL A 269 8.76 2.68 4.55
N LEU A 270 9.67 2.32 3.64
CA LEU A 270 9.85 2.98 2.36
C LEU A 270 9.48 1.99 1.26
N ASN A 271 8.44 2.29 0.48
CA ASN A 271 8.03 1.49 -0.66
C ASN A 271 8.64 2.03 -1.96
N TYR A 272 8.94 1.13 -2.89
CA TYR A 272 9.47 1.47 -4.22
C TYR A 272 9.03 0.48 -5.28
N LYS A 273 8.98 0.93 -6.53
CA LYS A 273 8.77 0.10 -7.73
C LYS A 273 10.08 -0.20 -8.47
N ASN A 274 10.07 -1.26 -9.28
CA ASN A 274 11.13 -1.64 -10.20
C ASN A 274 12.49 -1.84 -9.49
N ILE A 275 13.55 -1.23 -10.02
CA ILE A 275 14.93 -1.31 -9.52
C ILE A 275 15.34 -0.07 -8.70
N SER A 276 14.36 0.73 -8.29
CA SER A 276 14.59 2.03 -7.64
C SER A 276 15.37 1.94 -6.33
N TYR A 277 15.34 0.82 -5.63
CA TYR A 277 16.19 0.56 -4.47
C TYR A 277 16.75 -0.86 -4.55
N PRO A 278 18.01 -1.08 -4.16
CA PRO A 278 18.55 -2.43 -4.02
C PRO A 278 17.73 -3.24 -2.99
N ASP A 279 17.50 -4.52 -3.29
CA ASP A 279 16.74 -5.41 -2.41
C ASP A 279 17.24 -5.36 -0.96
N GLY A 280 16.32 -5.26 0.01
CA GLY A 280 16.67 -5.19 1.43
C GLY A 280 17.11 -3.81 1.93
N THR A 281 17.17 -2.79 1.07
CA THR A 281 17.36 -1.39 1.51
C THR A 281 16.04 -0.65 1.68
N ALA A 282 14.95 -1.17 1.09
CA ALA A 282 13.58 -0.68 1.15
C ALA A 282 12.61 -1.85 0.87
N VAL A 283 11.30 -1.60 0.89
CA VAL A 283 10.26 -2.62 0.63
C VAL A 283 9.79 -2.54 -0.82
N LEU A 284 10.00 -3.64 -1.56
CA LEU A 284 9.50 -3.76 -2.93
C LEU A 284 7.97 -3.69 -2.95
N ASP A 285 7.45 -2.89 -3.88
CA ASP A 285 6.05 -2.76 -4.19
C ASP A 285 5.81 -3.13 -5.67
N LEU A 286 4.83 -4.01 -5.93
CA LEU A 286 4.49 -4.46 -7.28
C LEU A 286 3.16 -3.87 -7.71
N GLU A 287 3.20 -3.01 -8.72
CA GLU A 287 2.02 -2.35 -9.25
C GLU A 287 1.00 -3.34 -9.79
N ARG A 288 -0.19 -3.36 -9.18
CA ARG A 288 -1.34 -4.16 -9.61
C ARG A 288 -0.93 -5.61 -9.92
N GLY A 289 -0.12 -6.17 -9.03
CA GLY A 289 0.78 -7.25 -9.36
C GLY A 289 0.96 -8.24 -8.23
N LYS A 290 1.71 -9.32 -8.51
CA LYS A 290 1.97 -10.36 -7.51
C LYS A 290 3.28 -11.08 -7.78
N LEU A 291 3.76 -11.76 -6.75
CA LEU A 291 4.84 -12.74 -6.89
C LEU A 291 4.30 -14.15 -7.16
N ALA A 292 5.04 -14.91 -7.96
CA ALA A 292 4.72 -16.31 -8.27
C ALA A 292 4.87 -17.24 -7.04
N GLY A 293 5.69 -16.86 -6.06
CA GLY A 293 5.94 -17.66 -4.86
C GLY A 293 6.39 -16.83 -3.67
N ILE A 294 6.82 -17.51 -2.60
CA ILE A 294 7.28 -16.87 -1.36
C ILE A 294 8.55 -16.07 -1.64
N ARG A 295 8.56 -14.80 -1.25
CA ARG A 295 9.79 -13.99 -1.15
C ARG A 295 10.25 -13.91 0.30
N GLN A 296 11.54 -14.13 0.55
CA GLN A 296 12.10 -14.08 1.91
C GLN A 296 11.95 -12.69 2.54
N LEU A 297 12.25 -11.65 1.77
CA LEU A 297 12.06 -10.26 2.20
C LEU A 297 10.58 -9.88 2.07
N PRO A 298 10.01 -9.18 3.09
CA PRO A 298 8.66 -8.63 2.98
C PRO A 298 8.52 -7.74 1.75
N TRP A 299 7.37 -7.82 1.11
CA TRP A 299 7.00 -7.01 -0.06
C TRP A 299 5.56 -6.53 0.09
N GLN A 300 5.15 -5.65 -0.81
CA GLN A 300 3.80 -5.16 -0.92
C GLN A 300 3.35 -5.21 -2.38
N THR A 301 2.05 -5.24 -2.60
CA THR A 301 1.46 -4.84 -3.87
C THR A 301 0.32 -3.89 -3.59
N ASP A 302 0.26 -2.85 -4.39
CA ASP A 302 -0.89 -2.02 -4.61
C ASP A 302 -1.83 -2.67 -5.64
N ASP A 303 -3.14 -2.65 -5.36
CA ASP A 303 -4.19 -3.08 -6.30
C ASP A 303 -5.38 -2.14 -6.13
N ALA A 304 -6.29 -2.06 -7.09
CA ALA A 304 -7.43 -1.16 -7.06
C ALA A 304 -8.77 -1.89 -7.07
N ILE A 305 -9.74 -1.34 -6.34
CA ILE A 305 -11.15 -1.76 -6.49
C ILE A 305 -11.63 -1.38 -7.90
N GLY A 306 -11.29 -0.19 -8.40
CA GLY A 306 -11.55 0.20 -9.78
C GLY A 306 -10.74 -0.67 -10.77
N ASN A 307 -11.40 -1.18 -11.81
CA ASN A 307 -10.74 -1.98 -12.84
C ASN A 307 -9.97 -1.15 -13.86
N ASN A 308 -10.44 0.05 -14.17
CA ASN A 308 -9.90 0.85 -15.29
C ASN A 308 -8.97 1.98 -14.84
N SER A 309 -9.11 2.45 -13.61
CA SER A 309 -8.44 3.65 -13.09
C SER A 309 -8.19 3.52 -11.60
N TRP A 310 -7.10 4.11 -11.11
CA TRP A 310 -6.84 4.29 -9.69
C TRP A 310 -7.69 5.44 -9.13
N GLY A 311 -7.81 6.55 -9.88
CA GLY A 311 -8.70 7.65 -9.54
C GLY A 311 -10.16 7.41 -9.95
N PHE A 312 -11.05 8.31 -9.51
CA PHE A 312 -12.45 8.29 -9.94
C PHE A 312 -12.60 8.55 -11.45
N ALA A 313 -13.30 7.65 -12.14
CA ALA A 313 -13.72 7.81 -13.52
C ALA A 313 -15.19 7.34 -13.67
N ALA A 314 -15.99 8.10 -14.42
CA ALA A 314 -17.35 7.70 -14.76
C ALA A 314 -17.33 6.44 -15.62
N GLY A 315 -18.24 5.50 -15.36
CA GLY A 315 -18.31 4.22 -16.08
C GLY A 315 -17.22 3.21 -15.69
N ASN A 316 -16.45 3.46 -14.63
CA ASN A 316 -15.55 2.44 -14.08
C ASN A 316 -16.33 1.21 -13.62
N THR A 317 -15.68 0.05 -13.64
CA THR A 317 -16.21 -1.19 -13.06
C THR A 317 -15.38 -1.58 -11.85
N PHE A 318 -15.98 -2.33 -10.93
CA PHE A 318 -15.40 -2.56 -9.61
C PHE A 318 -15.19 -4.04 -9.33
N LYS A 319 -14.05 -4.36 -8.73
CA LYS A 319 -13.74 -5.68 -8.16
C LYS A 319 -14.58 -5.87 -6.89
N ASP A 320 -15.08 -7.08 -6.67
CA ASP A 320 -15.92 -7.38 -5.51
C ASP A 320 -15.09 -7.81 -4.28
N ALA A 321 -15.77 -8.00 -3.15
CA ALA A 321 -15.12 -8.44 -1.91
C ALA A 321 -14.45 -9.82 -2.05
N LYS A 322 -15.02 -10.74 -2.85
CA LYS A 322 -14.44 -12.08 -3.07
C LYS A 322 -13.08 -11.98 -3.75
N TYR A 323 -12.96 -11.13 -4.76
CA TYR A 323 -11.68 -10.83 -5.40
C TYR A 323 -10.69 -10.33 -4.34
N VAL A 324 -11.02 -9.26 -3.61
CA VAL A 324 -10.10 -8.65 -2.63
C VAL A 324 -9.64 -9.67 -1.59
N ILE A 325 -10.56 -10.46 -1.03
CA ILE A 325 -10.27 -11.45 0.01
C ILE A 325 -9.32 -12.53 -0.52
N THR A 326 -9.64 -13.15 -1.67
CA THR A 326 -8.83 -14.24 -2.21
C THR A 326 -7.44 -13.77 -2.64
N ASN A 327 -7.32 -12.55 -3.17
CA ASN A 327 -6.04 -11.93 -3.50
C ASN A 327 -5.22 -11.61 -2.23
N LEU A 328 -5.85 -11.04 -1.19
CA LEU A 328 -5.20 -10.78 0.10
C LEU A 328 -4.62 -12.08 0.68
N ILE A 329 -5.39 -13.18 0.67
CA ILE A 329 -4.94 -14.48 1.17
C ILE A 329 -3.72 -14.98 0.39
N ASP A 330 -3.76 -14.93 -0.95
CA ASP A 330 -2.65 -15.34 -1.81
C ASP A 330 -1.38 -14.51 -1.55
N ILE A 331 -1.52 -13.19 -1.46
CA ILE A 331 -0.42 -12.24 -1.21
C ILE A 331 0.22 -12.52 0.17
N VAL A 332 -0.59 -12.65 1.21
CA VAL A 332 -0.11 -12.89 2.60
C VAL A 332 0.62 -14.21 2.71
N SER A 333 0.14 -15.27 2.03
CA SER A 333 0.80 -16.58 2.00
C SER A 333 2.19 -16.54 1.35
N LYS A 334 2.48 -15.50 0.55
CA LYS A 334 3.74 -15.28 -0.16
C LYS A 334 4.62 -14.20 0.49
N ASN A 335 4.34 -13.84 1.74
CA ASN A 335 5.06 -12.84 2.55
C ASN A 335 4.77 -11.38 2.18
N GLY A 336 3.65 -11.13 1.50
CA GLY A 336 3.28 -9.81 1.03
C GLY A 336 2.23 -9.11 1.92
N ASN A 337 2.09 -7.81 1.69
CA ASN A 337 0.95 -7.00 2.09
C ASN A 337 0.16 -6.54 0.86
N LEU A 338 -1.16 -6.37 1.02
CA LEU A 338 -2.03 -5.72 0.03
C LEU A 338 -2.32 -4.28 0.45
N LEU A 339 -2.03 -3.34 -0.43
CA LEU A 339 -2.39 -1.92 -0.33
C LEU A 339 -3.53 -1.64 -1.33
N LEU A 340 -4.77 -1.68 -0.86
CA LEU A 340 -5.95 -1.62 -1.73
C LEU A 340 -6.39 -0.17 -1.97
N ASN A 341 -6.39 0.25 -3.22
CA ASN A 341 -6.75 1.58 -3.66
C ASN A 341 -8.26 1.77 -3.85
N ILE A 342 -8.71 2.97 -3.49
CA ILE A 342 -9.98 3.57 -3.90
C ILE A 342 -9.77 4.89 -4.64
N GLY A 343 -10.74 5.26 -5.47
CA GLY A 343 -10.81 6.52 -6.21
C GLY A 343 -12.08 7.31 -5.85
N PRO A 344 -12.05 8.12 -4.77
CA PRO A 344 -13.20 8.92 -4.35
C PRO A 344 -13.63 9.96 -5.39
N ARG A 345 -14.92 10.32 -5.39
CA ARG A 345 -15.51 11.37 -6.24
C ARG A 345 -14.89 12.74 -5.91
N PRO A 346 -14.91 13.72 -6.83
CA PRO A 346 -14.33 15.05 -6.60
C PRO A 346 -14.97 15.83 -5.43
N ASP A 347 -16.20 15.49 -5.04
CA ASP A 347 -16.86 16.06 -3.86
C ASP A 347 -16.36 15.46 -2.52
N GLY A 348 -15.53 14.41 -2.56
CA GLY A 348 -14.98 13.73 -1.38
C GLY A 348 -15.82 12.55 -0.90
N THR A 349 -16.87 12.13 -1.62
CA THR A 349 -17.58 10.88 -1.33
C THR A 349 -16.88 9.67 -1.94
N ILE A 350 -16.84 8.57 -1.20
CA ILE A 350 -16.39 7.26 -1.70
C ILE A 350 -17.58 6.62 -2.43
N THR A 351 -17.36 5.88 -3.51
CA THR A 351 -18.48 5.30 -4.27
C THR A 351 -19.19 4.21 -3.46
N ASP A 352 -20.45 3.92 -3.82
CA ASP A 352 -21.22 2.88 -3.16
C ASP A 352 -20.60 1.51 -3.42
N GLU A 353 -20.06 1.28 -4.62
CA GLU A 353 -19.41 0.04 -5.03
C GLU A 353 -18.11 -0.22 -4.25
N GLU A 354 -17.29 0.83 -4.05
CA GLU A 354 -16.08 0.76 -3.22
C GLU A 354 -16.46 0.52 -1.75
N THR A 355 -17.47 1.23 -1.25
CA THR A 355 -17.97 1.06 0.13
C THR A 355 -18.46 -0.37 0.37
N GLN A 356 -19.25 -0.93 -0.54
CA GLN A 356 -19.75 -2.31 -0.46
C GLN A 356 -18.61 -3.33 -0.46
N THR A 357 -17.63 -3.16 -1.35
CA THR A 357 -16.46 -4.04 -1.43
C THR A 357 -15.65 -4.00 -0.14
N LEU A 358 -15.34 -2.81 0.36
CA LEU A 358 -14.60 -2.60 1.62
C LEU A 358 -15.33 -3.23 2.82
N LEU A 359 -16.63 -3.02 2.95
CA LEU A 359 -17.42 -3.61 4.05
C LEU A 359 -17.51 -5.14 3.93
N GLY A 360 -17.64 -5.68 2.72
CA GLY A 360 -17.64 -7.12 2.46
C GLY A 360 -16.30 -7.78 2.84
N THR A 361 -15.18 -7.13 2.50
CA THR A 361 -13.84 -7.55 2.92
C THR A 361 -13.69 -7.48 4.44
N GLY A 362 -14.15 -6.39 5.06
CA GLY A 362 -14.13 -6.21 6.51
C GLY A 362 -14.90 -7.28 7.27
N LYS A 363 -16.11 -7.62 6.82
CA LYS A 363 -16.93 -8.69 7.41
C LYS A 363 -16.20 -10.03 7.42
N TRP A 364 -15.44 -10.35 6.36
CA TRP A 364 -14.65 -11.58 6.31
C TRP A 364 -13.44 -11.52 7.27
N LEU A 365 -12.74 -10.38 7.33
CA LEU A 365 -11.57 -10.18 8.19
C LEU A 365 -11.92 -10.13 9.69
N GLU A 366 -13.14 -9.71 10.04
CA GLU A 366 -13.64 -9.76 11.42
C GLU A 366 -13.68 -11.20 11.95
N VAL A 367 -14.11 -12.14 11.11
CA VAL A 367 -14.20 -13.57 11.46
C VAL A 367 -12.84 -14.26 11.32
N ASN A 368 -12.14 -14.04 10.20
CA ASN A 368 -10.99 -14.85 9.79
C ASN A 368 -9.63 -14.16 10.01
N GLY A 369 -9.62 -12.96 10.58
CA GLY A 369 -8.43 -12.12 10.70
C GLY A 369 -7.28 -12.77 11.48
N GLU A 370 -7.54 -13.75 12.35
CA GLU A 370 -6.46 -14.46 13.06
C GLU A 370 -5.51 -15.23 12.11
N ALA A 371 -6.00 -15.63 10.94
CA ALA A 371 -5.21 -16.31 9.91
C ALA A 371 -4.48 -15.35 8.96
N ILE A 372 -4.69 -14.05 9.11
CA ILE A 372 -4.07 -13.00 8.30
C ILE A 372 -3.13 -12.16 9.16
N TYR A 373 -3.66 -11.48 10.17
CA TYR A 373 -2.89 -10.51 10.95
C TYR A 373 -1.87 -11.18 11.87
N GLY A 374 -0.63 -10.69 11.79
CA GLY A 374 0.50 -11.22 12.57
C GLY A 374 0.96 -12.61 12.15
N THR A 375 0.49 -13.14 11.02
CA THR A 375 0.95 -14.44 10.51
C THR A 375 2.21 -14.29 9.65
N ARG A 376 2.88 -15.41 9.40
CA ARG A 376 3.98 -15.53 8.44
C ARG A 376 3.66 -16.62 7.42
N PRO A 377 4.26 -16.60 6.22
CA PRO A 377 4.18 -17.72 5.30
C PRO A 377 4.55 -19.03 6.00
N TRP A 378 3.91 -20.11 5.59
CA TRP A 378 4.46 -21.43 5.87
C TRP A 378 5.67 -21.70 4.96
N LYS A 379 6.17 -22.92 4.93
CA LYS A 379 7.27 -23.32 4.04
C LYS A 379 6.90 -23.36 2.55
N VAL A 380 5.61 -23.50 2.26
CA VAL A 380 5.02 -23.39 0.92
C VAL A 380 3.78 -22.51 1.02
N PHE A 381 3.53 -21.69 0.01
CA PHE A 381 2.47 -20.68 0.07
C PHE A 381 1.07 -21.31 -0.09
N GLY A 382 0.97 -22.42 -0.84
CA GLY A 382 -0.31 -23.03 -1.16
C GLY A 382 -0.23 -24.22 -2.09
N GLU A 383 -1.41 -24.77 -2.38
CA GLU A 383 -1.69 -25.76 -3.43
C GLU A 383 -3.03 -25.43 -4.11
N GLY A 384 -3.30 -26.02 -5.27
CA GLY A 384 -4.57 -25.80 -5.98
C GLY A 384 -4.42 -25.75 -7.49
N PRO A 385 -5.54 -25.83 -8.23
CA PRO A 385 -5.54 -25.81 -9.69
C PRO A 385 -5.34 -24.43 -10.30
N THR A 386 -5.57 -23.35 -9.55
CA THR A 386 -5.51 -21.98 -10.09
C THR A 386 -4.11 -21.40 -9.97
N GLU A 387 -3.47 -21.21 -11.11
CA GLU A 387 -2.21 -20.47 -11.19
C GLU A 387 -2.40 -19.02 -10.77
N SER A 388 -1.49 -18.54 -9.92
CA SER A 388 -1.46 -17.13 -9.53
C SER A 388 -0.87 -16.32 -10.68
N ALA A 389 -1.54 -15.22 -11.02
CA ALA A 389 -0.90 -14.20 -11.86
C ALA A 389 0.39 -13.69 -11.18
N SER A 390 1.38 -13.25 -11.96
CA SER A 390 2.63 -12.73 -11.44
C SER A 390 3.26 -11.68 -12.35
N GLY A 391 4.03 -10.76 -11.76
CA GLY A 391 4.54 -9.55 -12.43
C GLY A 391 3.69 -8.31 -12.09
N SER A 392 4.08 -7.17 -12.65
CA SER A 392 3.31 -5.92 -12.59
C SER A 392 2.13 -5.97 -13.56
N PHE A 393 1.01 -5.33 -13.22
CA PHE A 393 -0.25 -5.36 -13.98
C PHE A 393 -0.74 -6.78 -14.28
N ALA A 394 -0.56 -7.65 -13.29
CA ALA A 394 -0.92 -9.06 -13.34
C ALA A 394 -2.16 -9.32 -12.49
N ASP A 395 -3.27 -8.64 -12.79
CA ASP A 395 -4.56 -8.94 -12.17
C ASP A 395 -4.88 -10.43 -12.30
N GLN A 396 -5.47 -10.99 -11.24
CA GLN A 396 -5.94 -12.36 -11.28
C GLN A 396 -7.12 -12.49 -12.27
N LYS A 397 -6.86 -13.04 -13.45
CA LYS A 397 -7.88 -13.23 -14.50
C LYS A 397 -8.82 -14.41 -14.23
N LYS A 398 -8.31 -15.49 -13.64
CA LYS A 398 -9.09 -16.67 -13.26
C LYS A 398 -9.37 -16.64 -11.77
N SER A 399 -10.64 -16.59 -11.38
CA SER A 399 -11.03 -16.63 -9.97
C SER A 399 -10.55 -17.90 -9.29
N PHE A 400 -10.00 -17.74 -8.09
CA PHE A 400 -9.71 -18.87 -7.21
C PHE A 400 -10.98 -19.62 -6.81
N THR A 401 -10.82 -20.89 -6.47
CA THR A 401 -11.89 -21.80 -6.04
C THR A 401 -11.61 -22.36 -4.66
N ALA A 402 -12.57 -23.12 -4.12
CA ALA A 402 -12.41 -23.82 -2.84
C ALA A 402 -11.33 -24.92 -2.88
N GLU A 403 -10.85 -25.31 -4.07
CA GLU A 403 -9.74 -26.24 -4.25
C GLU A 403 -8.37 -25.55 -4.15
N ASP A 404 -8.34 -24.22 -4.21
CA ASP A 404 -7.14 -23.44 -3.97
C ASP A 404 -6.97 -23.23 -2.47
N ILE A 405 -5.87 -23.76 -1.94
CA ILE A 405 -5.50 -23.67 -0.53
C ILE A 405 -4.29 -22.75 -0.40
N ARG A 406 -4.32 -21.85 0.58
CA ARG A 406 -3.17 -21.01 0.97
C ARG A 406 -2.84 -21.19 2.44
N PHE A 407 -1.56 -21.10 2.76
CA PHE A 407 -1.05 -21.36 4.10
C PHE A 407 -0.45 -20.13 4.76
N THR A 408 -0.80 -19.95 6.02
CA THR A 408 -0.14 -18.99 6.92
C THR A 408 0.10 -19.66 8.27
N THR A 409 1.03 -19.12 9.06
CA THR A 409 1.39 -19.66 10.37
C THR A 409 1.46 -18.58 11.44
N LYS A 410 1.14 -18.95 12.68
CA LYS A 410 1.30 -18.10 13.86
C LYS A 410 1.65 -18.96 15.07
N GLY A 411 2.90 -18.88 15.52
CA GLY A 411 3.44 -19.84 16.48
C GLY A 411 3.37 -21.26 15.92
N ASP A 412 2.84 -22.19 16.71
CA ASP A 412 2.70 -23.61 16.32
C ASP A 412 1.44 -23.91 15.48
N ILE A 413 0.62 -22.89 15.20
CA ILE A 413 -0.63 -23.04 14.46
C ILE A 413 -0.37 -22.87 12.97
N LEU A 414 -0.85 -23.83 12.18
CA LEU A 414 -0.99 -23.71 10.73
C LEU A 414 -2.43 -23.35 10.38
N TYR A 415 -2.60 -22.30 9.57
CA TYR A 415 -3.88 -21.99 8.96
C TYR A 415 -3.84 -22.48 7.50
N ALA A 416 -4.80 -23.31 7.13
CA ALA A 416 -5.07 -23.70 5.74
C ALA A 416 -6.35 -23.01 5.29
N ILE A 417 -6.24 -22.14 4.29
CA ILE A 417 -7.31 -21.25 3.86
C ILE A 417 -7.78 -21.70 2.48
N ALA A 418 -9.02 -22.18 2.38
CA ALA A 418 -9.66 -22.48 1.10
C ALA A 418 -10.23 -21.20 0.49
N LEU A 419 -9.85 -20.88 -0.76
CA LEU A 419 -10.23 -19.64 -1.45
C LEU A 419 -11.63 -19.74 -2.09
N GLY A 420 -12.55 -20.31 -1.32
CA GLY A 420 -13.96 -20.52 -1.65
C GLY A 420 -14.63 -21.35 -0.56
N VAL A 421 -15.96 -21.47 -0.63
CA VAL A 421 -16.73 -22.34 0.27
C VAL A 421 -16.77 -23.76 -0.29
N PRO A 422 -16.24 -24.78 0.41
CA PRO A 422 -16.19 -26.14 -0.12
C PRO A 422 -17.56 -26.81 -0.17
N ALA A 423 -18.02 -27.17 -1.37
CA ALA A 423 -19.21 -28.00 -1.59
C ALA A 423 -18.92 -29.51 -1.49
N MET A 424 -17.64 -29.90 -1.65
CA MET A 424 -17.15 -31.27 -1.49
C MET A 424 -16.05 -31.32 -0.42
N ASN A 425 -15.48 -32.50 -0.21
CA ASN A 425 -14.36 -32.66 0.71
C ASN A 425 -13.20 -31.74 0.31
N THR A 426 -12.72 -30.95 1.26
CA THR A 426 -11.43 -30.26 1.09
C THR A 426 -10.31 -31.29 1.20
N SER A 427 -9.43 -31.31 0.21
CA SER A 427 -8.30 -32.24 0.13
C SER A 427 -7.02 -31.45 0.19
N ILE A 428 -6.22 -31.66 1.25
CA ILE A 428 -4.94 -30.95 1.43
C ILE A 428 -3.79 -31.97 1.32
N LYS A 429 -3.18 -32.06 0.15
CA LYS A 429 -2.16 -33.08 -0.18
C LYS A 429 -0.90 -32.88 0.65
N LEU A 430 -0.50 -31.63 0.83
CA LEU A 430 0.65 -31.25 1.66
C LEU A 430 0.53 -31.64 3.13
N LEU A 431 -0.62 -32.15 3.60
CA LEU A 431 -0.83 -32.57 4.98
C LEU A 431 -1.08 -34.08 5.14
N GLY A 432 -0.78 -34.90 4.12
CA GLY A 432 -0.74 -36.36 4.25
C GLY A 432 0.36 -36.86 5.19
N ILE A 433 0.17 -38.02 5.82
CA ILE A 433 1.14 -38.62 6.78
C ILE A 433 2.54 -38.76 6.15
N LYS A 434 2.62 -39.23 4.90
CA LYS A 434 3.89 -39.48 4.20
C LYS A 434 4.64 -38.21 3.82
N THR A 435 4.01 -37.03 3.88
CA THR A 435 4.68 -35.75 3.62
C THR A 435 5.69 -35.39 4.71
N GLY A 436 5.60 -36.03 5.90
CA GLY A 436 6.48 -35.74 7.02
C GLY A 436 6.18 -34.42 7.74
N ASN A 437 5.02 -33.80 7.47
CA ASN A 437 4.66 -32.48 7.99
C ASN A 437 4.05 -32.49 9.39
N GLY A 438 4.13 -33.64 10.08
CA GLY A 438 3.60 -33.83 11.42
C GLY A 438 2.27 -34.58 11.45
N LYS A 439 1.96 -35.16 12.61
CA LYS A 439 0.66 -35.80 12.87
C LYS A 439 -0.31 -34.74 13.37
N ILE A 440 -1.47 -34.65 12.73
CA ILE A 440 -2.49 -33.65 13.10
C ILE A 440 -3.18 -34.07 14.40
N ALA A 441 -3.30 -33.12 15.32
CA ALA A 441 -4.00 -33.25 16.60
C ALA A 441 -5.45 -32.75 16.49
N SER A 442 -5.67 -31.59 15.87
CA SER A 442 -7.01 -31.04 15.62
C SER A 442 -7.06 -30.29 14.29
N VAL A 443 -8.28 -30.25 13.73
CA VAL A 443 -8.66 -29.36 12.63
C VAL A 443 -9.96 -28.67 13.07
N ASP A 444 -9.85 -27.37 13.29
CA ASP A 444 -10.95 -26.52 13.77
C ASP A 444 -11.31 -25.50 12.68
N LEU A 445 -12.58 -25.10 12.63
CA LEU A 445 -13.06 -24.08 11.68
C LEU A 445 -13.06 -22.72 12.36
N VAL A 446 -12.30 -21.75 11.83
CA VAL A 446 -12.29 -20.40 12.40
C VAL A 446 -13.67 -19.77 12.26
N GLY A 447 -14.18 -19.18 13.35
CA GLY A 447 -15.52 -18.58 13.38
C GLY A 447 -16.65 -19.56 13.63
N SER A 448 -16.39 -20.84 13.89
CA SER A 448 -17.41 -21.84 14.19
C SER A 448 -17.00 -22.75 15.36
N SER A 449 -17.99 -23.20 16.13
CA SER A 449 -17.83 -24.25 17.16
C SER A 449 -18.22 -25.65 16.64
N GLU A 450 -18.61 -25.77 15.36
CA GLU A 450 -18.99 -27.04 14.76
C GLU A 450 -17.77 -27.97 14.66
N LYS A 451 -17.92 -29.22 15.10
CA LYS A 451 -16.86 -30.23 15.02
C LYS A 451 -16.74 -30.76 13.60
N LEU A 452 -15.58 -30.55 12.98
CA LEU A 452 -15.30 -31.04 11.64
C LEU A 452 -15.05 -32.56 11.63
N SER A 453 -15.54 -33.24 10.60
CA SER A 453 -15.15 -34.62 10.30
C SER A 453 -13.98 -34.61 9.33
N TRP A 454 -12.82 -35.08 9.78
CA TRP A 454 -11.60 -35.10 8.98
C TRP A 454 -10.79 -36.40 9.20
N SER A 455 -9.90 -36.70 8.26
CA SER A 455 -8.97 -37.83 8.35
C SER A 455 -7.63 -37.46 7.72
N GLN A 456 -6.54 -37.63 8.46
CA GLN A 456 -5.19 -37.56 7.91
C GLN A 456 -4.82 -38.94 7.35
N GLN A 457 -4.79 -39.06 6.04
CA GLN A 457 -4.46 -40.29 5.31
C GLN A 457 -3.00 -40.28 4.88
N ALA A 458 -2.55 -41.35 4.21
CA ALA A 458 -1.16 -41.47 3.75
C ALA A 458 -0.68 -40.26 2.95
N ASP A 459 -1.48 -39.83 1.96
CA ASP A 459 -1.06 -38.84 0.96
C ASP A 459 -1.88 -37.54 1.02
N VAL A 460 -2.86 -37.42 1.94
CA VAL A 460 -3.77 -36.28 1.98
C VAL A 460 -4.43 -36.10 3.37
N LEU A 461 -4.69 -34.86 3.77
CA LEU A 461 -5.70 -34.54 4.79
C LEU A 461 -7.05 -34.31 4.11
N MET A 462 -8.04 -35.09 4.47
CA MET A 462 -9.41 -34.96 3.97
C MET A 462 -10.30 -34.32 5.04
N ILE A 463 -11.01 -33.24 4.71
CA ILE A 463 -11.98 -32.57 5.59
C ILE A 463 -13.34 -32.58 4.89
N LYS A 464 -14.37 -33.12 5.55
CA LYS A 464 -15.74 -33.16 5.00
C LYS A 464 -16.39 -31.78 5.05
N PRO A 465 -17.24 -31.43 4.07
CA PRO A 465 -17.94 -30.16 4.08
C PRO A 465 -18.99 -30.13 5.19
N ILE A 466 -19.27 -28.92 5.68
CA ILE A 466 -20.39 -28.63 6.59
C ILE A 466 -21.46 -27.80 5.88
N LYS A 467 -22.65 -27.69 6.48
CA LYS A 467 -23.74 -26.89 5.89
C LYS A 467 -23.59 -25.41 6.16
N ASN A 468 -23.15 -25.04 7.36
CA ASN A 468 -23.18 -23.66 7.86
C ASN A 468 -21.76 -23.12 8.03
N TYR A 469 -21.11 -22.74 6.93
CA TYR A 469 -19.81 -22.08 7.02
C TYR A 469 -19.95 -20.66 7.58
N PRO A 470 -18.98 -20.20 8.40
CA PRO A 470 -19.04 -18.88 9.04
C PRO A 470 -18.68 -17.73 8.08
N SER A 471 -18.42 -18.02 6.79
CA SER A 471 -17.96 -17.03 5.80
C SER A 471 -18.30 -17.47 4.38
N GLU A 472 -18.63 -16.50 3.51
CA GLU A 472 -19.21 -16.74 2.18
C GLU A 472 -18.19 -16.66 1.01
N ASN A 473 -16.93 -16.26 1.26
CA ASN A 473 -15.92 -16.03 0.21
C ASN A 473 -14.68 -16.93 0.30
N ALA A 474 -14.28 -17.28 1.51
CA ALA A 474 -13.14 -18.16 1.79
C ALA A 474 -13.31 -18.74 3.21
N VAL A 475 -12.76 -19.92 3.45
CA VAL A 475 -12.93 -20.67 4.69
C VAL A 475 -11.56 -21.01 5.28
N VAL A 476 -11.41 -20.84 6.59
CA VAL A 476 -10.13 -21.05 7.29
C VAL A 476 -10.19 -22.26 8.22
N TYR A 477 -9.30 -23.21 7.98
CA TYR A 477 -9.02 -24.32 8.87
C TYR A 477 -7.81 -24.01 9.75
N LYS A 478 -8.00 -24.09 11.06
CA LYS A 478 -6.95 -23.97 12.07
C LYS A 478 -6.46 -25.37 12.44
N ILE A 479 -5.19 -25.63 12.21
CA ILE A 479 -4.59 -26.96 12.32
C ILE A 479 -3.52 -26.95 13.40
N ASN A 480 -3.69 -27.84 14.37
CA ASN A 480 -2.70 -28.08 15.43
C ASN A 480 -2.04 -29.45 15.22
N PHE A 481 -0.73 -29.53 15.42
CA PHE A 481 0.03 -30.77 15.33
C PHE A 481 0.25 -31.38 16.73
N LYS A 482 0.44 -32.70 16.78
CA LYS A 482 0.88 -33.38 18.00
C LYS A 482 2.30 -32.94 18.33
N LYS A 483 2.54 -32.61 19.60
CA LYS A 483 3.87 -32.29 20.14
C LYS A 483 4.76 -33.52 20.22
#